data_AF-A0A0F9NT99-F1
#
_entry.id   AF-A0A0F9NT99-F1
#
_cell.length_a   1.000
_cell.length_b   1.000
_cell.length_c   1.000
_cell.angle_alpha   90.00
_cell.angle_beta   90.00
_cell.angle_gamma   90.00
#
_symmetry.space_group_name_H-M   'P 1'
#
loop_
_entity.id
_entity.type
_entity.pdbx_description
1 polymer ?
#
loop_
_entity_poly.entity_id
_entity_poly.type
_entity_poly.pdbx_seq_one_letter_code
_entity_poly.pdbx_strand_id
1 'polypeptide(L)'
;MGRIKENKDKKSIKAISEASLNIEIINKDDALLFSDLKAIQLYKDQGRFEDFLHDLKFSVMRGESWNKDELEYAREIKRLLNEEIIVKKGAYWWTSPNSPVYCAKKEGHIRINGKFYKFTKGEEITFQCRMAMEQRNLKTPLLIKKFKPTDKTMLCGEMKNSMKGM
;
A
#
# COMPACT_ATOMS: atom_id res chain seq x y z
N MET A 1 -18.64 29.49 53.50
CA MET A 1 -17.75 28.30 53.44
C MET A 1 -18.61 27.12 53.04
N GLY A 2 -18.41 26.32 52.00
CA GLY A 2 -17.52 26.29 50.84
C GLY A 2 -18.07 25.13 49.99
N ARG A 3 -18.35 25.36 48.70
CA ARG A 3 -18.85 24.33 47.76
C ARG A 3 -17.70 23.36 47.46
N ILE A 4 -17.93 22.06 47.58
CA ILE A 4 -17.08 21.04 46.95
C ILE A 4 -17.88 20.44 45.79
N LYS A 5 -17.53 20.88 44.58
CA LYS A 5 -17.82 20.19 43.32
C LYS A 5 -16.62 19.29 43.05
N GLU A 6 -16.82 17.98 42.96
CA GLU A 6 -15.85 17.12 42.28
C GLU A 6 -16.53 15.81 41.87
N ASN A 7 -17.04 15.81 40.65
CA ASN A 7 -17.44 14.59 39.95
C ASN A 7 -17.21 14.85 38.44
N LYS A 8 -15.93 14.98 38.06
CA LYS A 8 -15.50 15.12 36.65
C LYS A 8 -14.59 14.00 36.17
N ASP A 9 -14.09 13.13 37.04
CA ASP A 9 -13.04 12.17 36.63
C ASP A 9 -13.53 10.84 36.07
N LYS A 10 -14.82 10.50 36.22
CA LYS A 10 -15.37 9.27 35.61
C LYS A 10 -15.80 9.41 34.15
N LYS A 11 -15.87 10.64 33.62
CA LYS A 11 -16.19 10.89 32.20
C LYS A 11 -14.92 10.94 31.32
N SER A 12 -13.78 11.30 31.90
CA SER A 12 -12.49 11.33 31.18
C SER A 12 -11.89 9.95 30.96
N ILE A 13 -12.09 8.99 31.87
CA ILE A 13 -11.54 7.62 31.69
C ILE A 13 -12.29 6.85 30.58
N LYS A 14 -13.58 7.15 30.37
CA LYS A 14 -14.37 6.57 29.25
C LYS A 14 -14.11 7.25 27.89
N ALA A 15 -13.50 8.45 27.89
CA ALA A 15 -13.02 9.11 26.68
C ALA A 15 -11.61 8.64 26.27
N ILE A 16 -10.84 8.07 27.21
CA ILE A 16 -9.54 7.46 26.93
C ILE A 16 -9.70 6.07 26.28
N SER A 17 -10.88 5.44 26.40
CA SER A 17 -11.18 4.14 25.76
C SER A 17 -11.61 4.21 24.28
N GLU A 18 -11.62 5.38 23.64
CA GLU A 18 -11.89 5.52 22.20
C GLU A 18 -10.70 6.11 21.41
N ALA A 19 -9.63 6.54 22.11
CA ALA A 19 -8.41 7.06 21.49
C ALA A 19 -7.41 5.96 21.06
N SER A 20 -7.76 4.68 21.20
CA SER A 20 -6.95 3.53 20.77
C SER A 20 -7.31 2.99 19.38
N LEU A 21 -7.92 3.81 18.51
CA LEU A 21 -8.08 3.51 17.09
C LEU A 21 -6.71 3.62 16.37
N ASN A 22 -5.91 2.57 16.53
CA ASN A 22 -4.77 2.11 15.70
C ASN A 22 -4.37 3.02 14.52
N ILE A 23 -3.75 4.16 14.82
CA ILE A 23 -2.82 4.80 13.91
C ILE A 23 -1.53 3.97 13.99
N GLU A 24 -1.50 2.81 13.32
CA GLU A 24 -0.21 2.30 12.84
C GLU A 24 0.37 3.43 11.99
N ILE A 25 1.44 4.01 12.51
CA ILE A 25 2.17 5.09 11.86
C ILE A 25 2.72 4.49 10.56
N ILE A 26 2.20 4.93 9.42
CA ILE A 26 2.77 4.57 8.12
C ILE A 26 4.18 5.15 8.08
N ASN A 27 5.18 4.28 8.17
CA ASN A 27 6.57 4.65 8.16
C ASN A 27 7.03 4.90 6.71
N LYS A 28 7.46 6.13 6.42
CA LYS A 28 7.93 6.52 5.08
C LYS A 28 9.24 5.83 4.67
N ASP A 29 9.97 5.27 5.61
CA ASP A 29 11.26 4.61 5.38
C ASP A 29 11.14 3.07 5.39
N ASP A 30 9.93 2.53 5.63
CA ASP A 30 9.68 1.10 5.56
C ASP A 30 9.61 0.63 4.11
N ALA A 31 10.71 0.04 3.60
CA ALA A 31 10.78 -0.48 2.25
C ALA A 31 9.73 -1.56 1.94
N LEU A 32 9.26 -2.29 2.96
CA LEU A 32 8.30 -3.37 2.82
C LEU A 32 6.84 -2.89 2.79
N LEU A 33 6.59 -1.58 2.98
CA LEU A 33 5.24 -1.00 3.10
C LEU A 33 4.25 -1.46 2.03
N PHE A 34 4.71 -1.61 0.79
CA PHE A 34 3.87 -2.02 -0.34
C PHE A 34 4.09 -3.47 -0.78
N SER A 35 4.69 -4.31 0.05
CA SER A 35 4.95 -5.72 -0.27
C SER A 35 3.91 -6.65 0.34
N ASP A 36 3.44 -7.63 -0.43
CA ASP A 36 2.56 -8.67 0.11
C ASP A 36 3.36 -9.66 0.98
N LEU A 37 2.78 -10.09 2.10
CA LEU A 37 3.44 -11.03 3.02
C LEU A 37 3.80 -12.36 2.36
N LYS A 38 2.98 -12.85 1.41
CA LYS A 38 3.30 -14.08 0.68
C LYS A 38 4.50 -13.88 -0.25
N ALA A 39 4.61 -12.71 -0.88
CA ALA A 39 5.77 -12.39 -1.71
C ALA A 39 7.05 -12.26 -0.87
N ILE A 40 6.96 -11.59 0.29
CA ILE A 40 8.08 -11.51 1.25
C ILE A 40 8.55 -12.92 1.63
N GLN A 41 7.61 -13.80 2.00
CA GLN A 41 7.95 -15.16 2.40
C GLN A 41 8.57 -15.95 1.24
N LEU A 42 8.05 -15.80 0.02
CA LEU A 42 8.62 -16.44 -1.18
C LEU A 42 10.10 -16.08 -1.38
N TYR A 43 10.47 -14.79 -1.29
CA TYR A 43 11.87 -14.40 -1.43
C TYR A 43 12.75 -14.89 -0.29
N LYS A 44 12.22 -14.99 0.94
CA LYS A 44 12.93 -15.61 2.07
C LYS A 44 13.20 -17.09 1.82
N ASP A 45 12.18 -17.83 1.39
CA ASP A 45 12.27 -19.27 1.13
C ASP A 45 13.24 -19.59 -0.02
N GLN A 46 13.37 -18.67 -0.99
CA GLN A 46 14.31 -18.76 -2.10
C GLN A 46 15.74 -18.31 -1.75
N GLY A 47 16.00 -17.79 -0.55
CA GLY A 47 17.29 -17.20 -0.18
C GLY A 47 17.62 -15.90 -0.92
N ARG A 48 16.61 -15.22 -1.46
CA ARG A 48 16.71 -13.99 -2.29
C ARG A 48 16.17 -12.74 -1.60
N PHE A 49 15.98 -12.79 -0.28
CA PHE A 49 15.36 -11.69 0.47
C PHE A 49 16.19 -10.41 0.43
N GLU A 50 17.53 -10.51 0.48
CA GLU A 50 18.42 -9.34 0.40
C GLU A 50 18.38 -8.70 -0.99
N ASP A 51 18.34 -9.51 -2.06
CA ASP A 51 18.15 -9.00 -3.44
C ASP A 51 16.82 -8.24 -3.55
N PHE A 52 15.77 -8.78 -2.93
CA PHE A 52 14.45 -8.14 -2.89
C PHE A 52 14.51 -6.81 -2.14
N LEU A 53 15.11 -6.75 -0.94
CA LEU A 53 15.27 -5.51 -0.18
C LEU A 53 16.10 -4.46 -0.93
N HIS A 54 17.19 -4.88 -1.57
CA HIS A 54 18.01 -4.02 -2.40
C HIS A 54 17.19 -3.45 -3.57
N ASP A 55 16.42 -4.29 -4.26
CA ASP A 55 15.56 -3.87 -5.37
C ASP A 55 14.44 -2.92 -4.92
N LEU A 56 13.83 -3.17 -3.76
CA LEU A 56 12.88 -2.25 -3.15
C LEU A 56 13.50 -0.86 -2.95
N LYS A 57 14.69 -0.81 -2.34
CA LYS A 57 15.36 0.44 -2.03
C LYS A 57 15.76 1.21 -3.29
N PHE A 58 16.36 0.55 -4.28
CA PHE A 58 16.99 1.27 -5.40
C PHE A 58 16.19 1.27 -6.69
N SER A 59 15.40 0.23 -6.96
CA SER A 59 14.60 0.14 -8.18
C SER A 59 13.17 0.64 -7.97
N VAL A 60 12.55 0.32 -6.84
CA VAL A 60 11.16 0.70 -6.53
C VAL A 60 11.07 2.09 -5.91
N MET A 61 11.85 2.34 -4.85
CA MET A 61 11.86 3.62 -4.10
C MET A 61 12.83 4.65 -4.69
N ARG A 62 13.68 4.27 -5.67
CA ARG A 62 14.70 5.14 -6.30
C ARG A 62 15.73 5.70 -5.31
N GLY A 63 16.00 4.99 -4.22
CA GLY A 63 17.00 5.37 -3.21
C GLY A 63 16.49 6.40 -2.18
N GLU A 64 15.21 6.75 -2.21
CA GLU A 64 14.60 7.75 -1.33
C GLU A 64 13.49 7.15 -0.46
N SER A 65 13.02 7.88 0.56
CA SER A 65 11.79 7.52 1.30
C SER A 65 10.56 7.55 0.38
N TRP A 66 9.48 6.87 0.78
CA TRP A 66 8.18 6.99 0.10
C TRP A 66 7.71 8.46 0.09
N ASN A 67 7.25 8.90 -1.08
CA ASN A 67 6.79 10.26 -1.31
C ASN A 67 5.34 10.44 -0.82
N LYS A 68 4.87 11.69 -0.86
CA LYS A 68 3.54 12.04 -0.36
C LYS A 68 2.41 11.26 -1.03
N ASP A 69 2.45 11.12 -2.35
CA ASP A 69 1.40 10.45 -3.14
C ASP A 69 1.36 8.93 -2.83
N GLU A 70 2.52 8.32 -2.65
CA GLU A 70 2.65 6.91 -2.26
C GLU A 70 2.10 6.69 -0.84
N LEU A 71 2.44 7.58 0.10
CA LEU A 71 1.90 7.52 1.46
C LEU A 71 0.39 7.79 1.51
N GLU A 72 -0.14 8.67 0.65
CA GLU A 72 -1.58 8.88 0.51
C GLU A 72 -2.29 7.64 -0.04
N TYR A 73 -1.70 6.98 -1.05
CA TYR A 73 -2.21 5.69 -1.52
C TYR A 73 -2.29 4.67 -0.36
N ALA A 74 -1.24 4.55 0.46
CA ALA A 74 -1.23 3.64 1.60
C ALA A 74 -2.36 3.94 2.60
N ARG A 75 -2.58 5.23 2.92
CA ARG A 75 -3.65 5.68 3.81
C ARG A 75 -5.03 5.35 3.24
N GLU A 76 -5.24 5.61 1.95
CA GLU A 76 -6.52 5.35 1.29
C GLU A 76 -6.82 3.86 1.19
N ILE A 77 -5.83 3.01 0.89
CA ILE A 77 -6.01 1.56 0.93
C ILE A 77 -6.42 1.09 2.32
N LYS A 78 -5.75 1.58 3.37
CA LYS A 78 -6.10 1.26 4.76
C LYS A 78 -7.54 1.70 5.08
N ARG A 79 -7.92 2.92 4.71
CA ARG A 79 -9.27 3.45 4.88
C ARG A 79 -10.31 2.56 4.18
N LEU A 80 -10.10 2.25 2.90
CA LEU A 80 -11.01 1.44 2.10
C LEU A 80 -11.14 0.00 2.59
N LEU A 81 -10.08 -0.58 3.16
CA LEU A 81 -10.12 -1.88 3.82
C LEU A 81 -10.95 -1.82 5.11
N ASN A 82 -10.75 -0.80 5.94
CA ASN A 82 -11.50 -0.60 7.19
C ASN A 82 -12.99 -0.35 6.94
N GLU A 83 -13.33 0.34 5.85
CA GLU A 83 -14.71 0.58 5.41
C GLU A 83 -15.31 -0.60 4.61
N GLU A 84 -14.55 -1.70 4.45
CA GLU A 84 -14.92 -2.90 3.69
C GLU A 84 -15.36 -2.64 2.23
N ILE A 85 -14.90 -1.53 1.64
CA ILE A 85 -15.16 -1.17 0.23
C ILE A 85 -14.28 -2.03 -0.69
N ILE A 86 -13.07 -2.37 -0.25
CA ILE A 86 -12.16 -3.27 -0.94
C ILE A 86 -11.78 -4.45 -0.03
N VAL A 87 -11.27 -5.51 -0.63
CA VAL A 87 -10.73 -6.67 0.09
C VAL A 87 -9.45 -7.17 -0.56
N LYS A 88 -8.52 -7.72 0.22
CA LYS A 88 -7.34 -8.41 -0.33
C LYS A 88 -7.82 -9.61 -1.15
N LYS A 89 -7.37 -9.71 -2.41
CA LYS A 89 -7.71 -10.82 -3.31
C LYS A 89 -6.94 -12.11 -2.98
N GLY A 90 -5.87 -12.00 -2.19
CA GLY A 90 -4.96 -13.13 -1.92
C GLY A 90 -3.93 -13.38 -3.02
N ALA A 91 -3.78 -12.42 -3.95
CA ALA A 91 -2.79 -12.37 -5.01
C ALA A 91 -2.01 -11.06 -4.93
N TYR A 92 -0.85 -10.99 -5.57
CA TYR A 92 0.00 -9.81 -5.61
C TYR A 92 0.49 -9.51 -7.03
N TRP A 93 0.92 -8.28 -7.26
CA TRP A 93 1.48 -7.83 -8.53
C TRP A 93 2.80 -8.56 -8.83
N TRP A 94 3.02 -8.94 -10.08
CA TRP A 94 4.11 -9.84 -10.46
C TRP A 94 5.51 -9.24 -10.32
N THR A 95 5.64 -7.92 -10.18
CA THR A 95 6.92 -7.25 -9.99
C THR A 95 7.05 -6.59 -8.64
N SER A 96 8.28 -6.48 -8.13
CA SER A 96 8.58 -5.75 -6.90
C SER A 96 7.91 -4.36 -6.90
N PRO A 97 7.32 -3.93 -5.77
CA PRO A 97 7.39 -4.55 -4.44
C PRO A 97 6.48 -5.78 -4.26
N ASN A 98 5.89 -6.31 -5.34
CA ASN A 98 4.94 -7.41 -5.30
C ASN A 98 3.73 -7.04 -4.43
N SER A 99 3.12 -5.92 -4.79
CA SER A 99 2.04 -5.33 -4.01
C SER A 99 0.79 -6.18 -3.96
N PRO A 100 0.09 -6.21 -2.81
CA PRO A 100 -1.20 -6.89 -2.73
C PRO A 100 -2.16 -6.34 -3.78
N VAL A 101 -2.90 -7.25 -4.40
CA VAL A 101 -4.03 -6.90 -5.26
C VAL A 101 -5.29 -6.88 -4.40
N TYR A 102 -6.01 -5.77 -4.46
CA TYR A 102 -7.30 -5.58 -3.82
C TYR A 102 -8.41 -5.70 -4.85
N CYS A 103 -9.56 -6.24 -4.45
CA CYS A 103 -10.77 -6.28 -5.26
C CYS A 103 -11.84 -5.37 -4.65
N ALA A 104 -12.47 -4.54 -5.49
CA ALA A 104 -13.56 -3.66 -5.09
C ALA A 104 -14.85 -4.45 -4.85
N LYS A 105 -15.34 -4.45 -3.61
CA LYS A 105 -16.63 -5.04 -3.23
C LYS A 105 -17.80 -4.14 -3.63
N LYS A 106 -17.57 -2.83 -3.65
CA LYS A 106 -18.52 -1.76 -3.97
C LYS A 106 -17.83 -0.73 -4.87
N GLU A 107 -18.59 0.16 -5.49
CA GLU A 107 -18.02 1.34 -6.14
C GLU A 107 -17.44 2.31 -5.11
N GLY A 108 -16.48 3.11 -5.52
CA GLY A 108 -15.82 4.05 -4.63
C GLY A 108 -14.76 4.88 -5.34
N HIS A 109 -13.91 5.51 -4.54
CA HIS A 109 -12.78 6.28 -5.05
C HIS A 109 -11.57 6.20 -4.12
N ILE A 110 -10.40 6.38 -4.71
CA ILE A 110 -9.14 6.64 -4.00
C ILE A 110 -8.79 8.10 -4.21
N ARG A 111 -8.41 8.80 -3.14
CA ARG A 111 -7.94 10.18 -3.21
C ARG A 111 -6.42 10.27 -3.08
N ILE A 112 -5.75 10.72 -4.14
CA ILE A 112 -4.30 10.96 -4.14
C ILE A 112 -4.03 12.35 -4.70
N ASN A 113 -3.26 13.15 -3.98
CA ASN A 113 -2.88 14.51 -4.30
C ASN A 113 -4.10 15.39 -4.65
N GLY A 114 -5.14 15.28 -3.84
CA GLY A 114 -6.41 15.99 -4.04
C GLY A 114 -7.26 15.52 -5.23
N LYS A 115 -6.80 14.54 -6.02
CA LYS A 115 -7.53 13.99 -7.16
C LYS A 115 -8.26 12.70 -6.78
N PHE A 116 -9.46 12.53 -7.33
CA PHE A 116 -10.31 11.39 -7.11
C PHE A 116 -10.20 10.40 -8.27
N TYR A 117 -9.81 9.16 -7.96
CA TYR A 117 -9.73 8.06 -8.91
C TYR A 117 -10.85 7.07 -8.61
N LYS A 118 -11.85 7.03 -9.49
CA LYS A 118 -13.03 6.19 -9.32
C LYS A 118 -12.71 4.73 -9.65
N PHE A 119 -13.39 3.81 -8.96
CA PHE A 119 -13.47 2.40 -9.30
C PHE A 119 -14.89 1.89 -9.10
N THR A 120 -15.21 0.83 -9.81
CA THR A 120 -16.49 0.12 -9.79
C THR A 120 -16.33 -1.26 -9.17
N LYS A 121 -17.45 -1.86 -8.76
CA LYS A 121 -17.46 -3.21 -8.18
C LYS A 121 -16.81 -4.23 -9.13
N GLY A 122 -15.90 -5.04 -8.58
CA GLY A 122 -15.16 -6.07 -9.30
C GLY A 122 -13.94 -5.57 -10.07
N GLU A 123 -13.63 -4.26 -10.01
CA GLU A 123 -12.31 -3.77 -10.42
C GLU A 123 -11.27 -4.10 -9.35
N GLU A 124 -10.02 -4.19 -9.80
CA GLU A 124 -8.88 -4.55 -8.98
C GLU A 124 -7.93 -3.38 -8.89
N ILE A 125 -7.33 -3.23 -7.71
CA ILE A 125 -6.51 -2.09 -7.33
C ILE A 125 -5.17 -2.63 -6.87
N THR A 126 -4.09 -2.03 -7.38
CA THR A 126 -2.72 -2.30 -6.90
C THR A 126 -1.87 -1.03 -6.97
N PHE A 127 -0.82 -1.01 -6.16
CA PHE A 127 0.19 0.05 -6.18
C PHE A 127 1.00 -0.01 -7.48
N GLN A 128 1.48 1.15 -7.95
CA GLN A 128 2.49 1.25 -9.00
C GLN A 128 3.73 1.94 -8.47
N CYS A 129 4.86 1.23 -8.51
CA CYS A 129 6.14 1.78 -8.11
C CYS A 129 6.61 2.88 -9.08
N ARG A 130 7.55 3.72 -8.61
CA ARG A 130 8.12 4.84 -9.39
C ARG A 130 8.64 4.40 -10.74
N MET A 131 9.38 3.31 -10.81
CA MET A 131 9.88 2.78 -12.08
C MET A 131 8.74 2.43 -13.04
N ALA A 132 7.70 1.72 -12.58
CA ALA A 132 6.56 1.38 -13.42
C ALA A 132 5.77 2.62 -13.85
N MET A 133 5.67 3.63 -12.98
CA MET A 133 5.06 4.91 -13.34
C MET A 133 5.86 5.63 -14.43
N GLU A 134 7.17 5.76 -14.28
CA GLU A 134 8.06 6.37 -15.27
C GLU A 134 7.96 5.66 -16.63
N GLN A 135 8.06 4.33 -16.65
CA GLN A 135 8.01 3.53 -17.89
C GLN A 135 6.68 3.63 -18.63
N ARG A 136 5.59 3.84 -17.91
CA ARG A 136 4.22 3.88 -18.46
C ARG A 136 3.66 5.31 -18.53
N ASN A 137 4.48 6.31 -18.22
CA ASN A 137 4.08 7.72 -18.11
C ASN A 137 2.84 7.92 -17.21
N LEU A 138 2.76 7.18 -16.10
CA LEU A 138 1.70 7.31 -15.11
C LEU A 138 2.01 8.45 -14.15
N LYS A 139 0.97 9.18 -13.73
CA LYS A 139 1.08 10.34 -12.84
C LYS A 139 0.72 10.04 -11.39
N THR A 140 0.39 8.79 -11.07
CA THR A 140 -0.11 8.39 -9.75
C THR A 140 0.31 6.95 -9.44
N PRO A 141 0.62 6.62 -8.18
CA PRO A 141 1.08 5.29 -7.76
C PRO A 141 -0.07 4.28 -7.64
N LEU A 142 -1.01 4.32 -8.60
CA LEU A 142 -2.28 3.63 -8.55
C LEU A 142 -2.58 3.01 -9.92
N LEU A 143 -2.97 1.75 -9.90
CA LEU A 143 -3.52 1.06 -11.06
C LEU A 143 -4.85 0.43 -10.70
N ILE A 144 -5.88 0.79 -11.47
CA ILE A 144 -7.24 0.26 -11.36
C ILE A 144 -7.58 -0.41 -12.69
N LYS A 145 -7.85 -1.72 -12.68
CA LYS A 145 -8.34 -2.49 -13.83
C LYS A 145 -8.70 -3.91 -13.38
N LYS A 146 -9.08 -4.80 -14.31
CA LYS A 146 -9.09 -6.25 -14.06
C LYS A 146 -7.73 -6.84 -14.44
N PHE A 147 -7.03 -7.47 -13.50
CA PHE A 147 -5.71 -8.08 -13.77
C PHE A 147 -5.86 -9.51 -14.28
N LYS A 148 -4.95 -9.90 -15.18
CA LYS A 148 -4.78 -11.30 -15.58
C LYS A 148 -3.87 -11.99 -14.56
N PRO A 149 -4.22 -13.19 -14.06
CA PRO A 149 -3.34 -13.96 -13.20
C PRO A 149 -2.00 -14.29 -13.87
N THR A 150 -0.96 -14.40 -13.07
CA THR A 150 0.36 -14.85 -13.48
C THR A 150 1.03 -15.50 -12.27
N ASP A 151 1.81 -16.55 -12.51
CA ASP A 151 2.64 -17.26 -11.54
C ASP A 151 4.05 -16.66 -11.44
N LYS A 152 4.44 -15.83 -12.41
CA LYS A 152 5.73 -15.15 -12.44
C LYS A 152 5.88 -14.15 -11.30
N THR A 153 7.07 -14.14 -10.71
CA THR A 153 7.54 -13.10 -9.78
C THR A 153 8.90 -12.60 -10.25
N MET A 154 9.10 -11.28 -10.27
CA MET A 154 10.31 -10.66 -10.79
C MET A 154 10.68 -9.40 -9.99
N LEU A 155 11.97 -9.14 -9.83
CA LEU A 155 12.46 -7.87 -9.31
C LEU A 155 12.32 -6.76 -10.37
N CYS A 156 12.02 -5.52 -9.97
CA CYS A 156 11.92 -4.39 -10.89
C CYS A 156 13.21 -4.20 -11.70
N GLY A 157 14.37 -4.33 -11.05
CA GLY A 157 15.68 -4.22 -11.67
C GLY A 157 15.91 -5.26 -12.77
N GLU A 158 15.37 -6.47 -12.62
CA GLU A 158 15.45 -7.54 -13.63
C GLU A 158 14.62 -7.21 -14.87
N MET A 159 13.45 -6.56 -14.67
CA MET A 159 12.61 -6.11 -15.78
C MET A 159 13.34 -5.09 -16.66
N LYS A 160 14.05 -4.13 -16.05
CA LYS A 160 14.80 -3.09 -16.79
C LYS A 160 15.84 -3.69 -17.74
N ASN A 161 16.50 -4.78 -17.35
CA ASN A 161 17.49 -5.45 -18.18
C ASN A 161 16.85 -6.31 -19.27
N SER A 162 15.69 -6.90 -18.99
CA SER A 162 14.95 -7.72 -19.96
C SER A 162 14.35 -6.93 -21.13
N MET A 163 14.16 -5.61 -20.96
CA MET A 163 13.58 -4.73 -21.99
C MET A 163 14.62 -3.94 -22.82
N LYS A 164 15.91 -4.06 -22.52
CA LYS A 164 16.99 -3.42 -23.32
C LYS A 164 17.39 -4.20 -24.58
N GLY A 165 16.81 -5.38 -24.79
CA GLY A 165 17.06 -6.24 -25.94
C GLY A 165 15.85 -6.40 -26.88
N MET A 166 14.83 -5.54 -26.76
CA MET A 166 13.67 -5.48 -27.66
C MET A 166 13.70 -4.20 -28.49
#